data_AF-A0AAU8FBD8-F1
#
_entry.id   AF-A0AAU8FBD8-F1
#
_cell.length_a   1.000
_cell.length_b   1.000
_cell.length_c   1.000
_cell.angle_alpha   90.00
_cell.angle_beta   90.00
_cell.angle_gamma   90.00
#
_symmetry.space_group_name_H-M   'P 1'
#
loop_
_entity.id
_entity.type
_entity.pdbx_description
1 polymer ?
#
loop_
_entity_poly.entity_id
_entity_poly.type
_entity_poly.pdbx_seq_one_letter_code
_entity_poly.pdbx_strand_id
1 'polypeptide(L)'
;MSKEVEKYYKEPKLWYRGSEKIVEITKDEANYIFYVTVQIQTFEGAHNPPYGEETIIFRIKGNEIKPIQYKHRNIPEEELEKLKLR
;
A
#
# COMPACT_ATOMS: atom_id res chain seq x y z
N MET A 1 -1.90 -10.56 -1.44
CA MET A 1 -2.08 -9.15 -1.85
C MET A 1 -3.32 -8.61 -1.13
N SER A 2 -3.43 -7.30 -0.88
CA SER A 2 -4.69 -6.78 -0.34
C SER A 2 -5.80 -6.92 -1.39
N LYS A 3 -7.03 -7.25 -0.98
CA LYS A 3 -8.18 -7.31 -1.89
C LYS A 3 -8.43 -5.98 -2.62
N GLU A 4 -7.97 -4.86 -2.07
CA GLU A 4 -8.18 -3.53 -2.67
C GLU A 4 -7.27 -3.28 -3.87
N VAL A 5 -6.02 -3.77 -3.85
CA VAL A 5 -5.11 -3.71 -5.01
C VAL A 5 -5.67 -4.53 -6.16
N GLU A 6 -6.15 -5.75 -5.88
CA GLU A 6 -6.78 -6.61 -6.89
C GLU A 6 -8.06 -6.00 -7.48
N LYS A 7 -8.88 -5.34 -6.65
CA LYS A 7 -10.08 -4.63 -7.14
C LYS A 7 -9.75 -3.49 -8.08
N TYR A 8 -8.68 -2.73 -7.80
CA TYR A 8 -8.28 -1.60 -8.64
C TYR A 8 -7.75 -2.07 -9.99
N TYR A 9 -6.75 -2.95 -9.97
CA TYR A 9 -6.07 -3.40 -11.19
C TYR A 9 -6.87 -4.42 -11.99
N LYS A 10 -7.83 -5.13 -11.37
CA LYS A 10 -8.57 -6.27 -11.95
C LYS A 10 -7.69 -7.46 -12.35
N GLU A 11 -6.41 -7.39 -12.03
CA GLU A 11 -5.40 -8.42 -12.21
C GLU A 11 -4.41 -8.38 -11.03
N PRO A 12 -3.73 -9.50 -10.73
CA PRO A 12 -2.72 -9.51 -9.68
C PRO A 12 -1.52 -8.64 -10.08
N LYS A 13 -1.09 -7.74 -9.18
CA LYS A 13 0.22 -7.08 -9.28
C LYS A 13 1.25 -7.76 -8.39
N LEU A 14 2.52 -7.51 -8.66
CA LEU A 14 3.63 -7.97 -7.83
C LEU A 14 4.15 -6.83 -6.95
N TRP A 15 4.81 -7.18 -5.85
CA TRP A 15 5.52 -6.23 -4.99
C TRP A 15 6.71 -6.93 -4.32
N TYR A 16 7.70 -6.16 -3.88
CA TYR A 16 8.83 -6.70 -3.12
C TYR A 16 8.45 -6.80 -1.64
N ARG A 17 8.38 -8.02 -1.12
CA ARG A 17 8.15 -8.22 0.32
C ARG A 17 9.28 -7.56 1.13
N GLY A 18 8.92 -6.73 2.10
CA GLY A 18 9.83 -5.93 2.90
C GLY A 18 10.01 -4.47 2.42
N SER A 19 9.42 -4.11 1.27
CA SER A 19 9.39 -2.71 0.81
C SER A 19 8.14 -1.95 1.29
N GLU A 20 7.25 -2.61 2.03
CA GLU A 20 6.07 -1.97 2.60
C GLU A 20 6.48 -0.98 3.70
N LYS A 21 5.79 0.16 3.74
CA LYS A 21 6.05 1.24 4.69
C LYS A 21 4.80 1.56 5.49
N ILE A 22 4.93 1.61 6.82
CA ILE A 22 3.95 2.30 7.65
C ILE A 22 4.24 3.79 7.54
N VAL A 23 3.29 4.54 6.96
CA VAL A 23 3.40 5.99 6.80
C VAL A 23 2.92 6.71 8.05
N GLU A 24 1.83 6.21 8.64
CA GLU A 24 1.17 6.85 9.77
C GLU A 24 0.42 5.82 10.60
N ILE A 25 0.36 6.05 11.91
CA ILE A 25 -0.54 5.37 12.82
C ILE A 25 -1.27 6.44 13.62
N THR A 26 -2.60 6.51 13.46
CA THR A 26 -3.45 7.33 14.32
C THR A 26 -4.33 6.44 15.18
N LYS A 27 -4.75 6.96 16.34
CA LYS A 27 -5.53 6.20 17.32
C LYS A 27 -6.74 7.02 17.75
N ASP A 28 -7.89 6.36 17.75
CA ASP A 28 -9.09 6.80 18.46
C ASP A 28 -9.03 6.21 19.87
N GLU A 29 -8.68 7.07 20.83
CA GLU A 29 -8.52 6.71 22.25
C GLU A 29 -9.83 6.24 22.91
N ALA A 30 -10.97 6.80 22.49
CA ALA A 30 -12.26 6.50 23.11
C ALA A 30 -12.74 5.10 22.75
N ASN A 31 -12.48 4.67 21.51
CA ASN A 31 -12.96 3.40 20.98
C ASN A 31 -11.88 2.32 20.88
N TYR A 32 -10.64 2.64 21.25
CA TYR A 32 -9.45 1.79 21.10
C TYR A 32 -9.31 1.26 19.66
N ILE A 33 -9.49 2.15 18.68
CA ILE A 33 -9.34 1.85 17.25
C ILE A 33 -8.03 2.47 16.76
N PHE A 34 -7.28 1.70 15.97
CA PHE A 34 -6.12 2.22 15.25
C PHE A 34 -6.45 2.37 13.77
N TYR A 35 -5.98 3.46 13.17
CA TYR A 35 -5.94 3.65 11.73
C TYR A 35 -4.48 3.62 11.30
N VAL A 36 -4.11 2.60 10.54
CA VAL A 36 -2.74 2.39 10.06
C VAL A 36 -2.70 2.65 8.56
N THR A 37 -1.95 3.66 8.17
CA THR A 37 -1.71 3.99 6.76
C THR A 37 -0.47 3.26 6.29
N VAL A 38 -0.64 2.33 5.35
CA VAL A 38 0.43 1.53 4.74
C VAL A 38 0.61 1.95 3.29
N GLN A 39 1.86 2.07 2.87
CA GLN A 39 2.25 2.34 1.50
C GLN A 39 3.04 1.16 0.93
N ILE A 40 2.72 0.76 -0.30
CA ILE A 40 3.35 -0.35 -1.01
C ILE A 40 3.62 0.08 -2.45
N GLN A 41 4.78 -0.28 -3.00
CA GLN A 41 5.07 -0.09 -4.42
C GLN A 41 4.77 -1.38 -5.19
N THR A 42 4.05 -1.26 -6.30
CA THR A 42 3.62 -2.39 -7.14
C THR A 42 4.18 -2.28 -8.55
N PHE A 43 4.39 -3.44 -9.18
CA PHE A 43 4.88 -3.57 -10.56
C PHE A 43 4.09 -4.61 -11.35
N GLU A 44 4.06 -4.45 -12.66
CA GLU A 44 3.34 -5.34 -13.59
C GLU A 44 4.11 -6.64 -13.88
N GLY A 45 5.44 -6.58 -13.84
CA GLY A 45 6.33 -7.73 -14.07
C GLY A 45 7.72 -7.47 -13.50
N ALA A 46 8.47 -8.52 -13.18
CA ALA A 46 9.77 -8.41 -12.47
C ALA A 46 10.87 -7.63 -13.22
N HIS A 47 10.66 -7.39 -14.53
CA HIS A 47 11.57 -6.62 -15.39
C HIS A 47 11.07 -5.19 -15.67
N ASN A 48 9.91 -4.82 -15.14
CA ASN A 48 9.33 -3.49 -15.29
C ASN A 48 9.47 -2.70 -13.98
N PRO A 49 9.90 -1.42 -14.04
CA PRO A 49 9.95 -0.57 -12.84
C PRO A 49 8.61 -0.51 -12.09
N PRO A 50 8.63 -0.22 -10.77
CA PRO A 50 7.40 -0.05 -10.00
C PRO A 50 6.65 1.19 -10.49
N TYR A 51 5.54 0.98 -11.19
CA TYR A 51 4.71 2.06 -11.72
C TYR A 51 3.58 2.46 -10.77
N GLY A 52 3.25 1.61 -9.79
CA GLY A 52 2.17 1.88 -8.84
C GLY A 52 2.68 2.14 -7.43
N GLU A 53 2.11 3.14 -6.79
CA GLU A 53 2.21 3.35 -5.35
C GLU A 53 0.81 3.27 -4.75
N GLU A 54 0.63 2.28 -3.87
CA GLU A 54 -0.62 1.96 -3.23
C GLU A 54 -0.60 2.47 -1.80
N THR A 55 -1.58 3.28 -1.44
CA THR A 55 -1.79 3.74 -0.06
C THR A 55 -3.09 3.14 0.47
N ILE A 56 -3.00 2.37 1.55
CA ILE A 56 -4.13 1.67 2.16
C ILE A 56 -4.25 2.11 3.61
N ILE A 57 -5.44 2.53 4.02
CA ILE A 57 -5.74 2.78 5.44
C ILE A 57 -6.47 1.57 6.00
N PHE A 58 -5.90 0.95 7.01
CA PHE A 58 -6.50 -0.14 7.76
C PHE A 58 -7.08 0.37 9.06
N ARG A 59 -8.36 0.07 9.29
CA ARG A 59 -8.97 0.18 10.62
C ARG A 59 -8.73 -1.12 11.37
N ILE A 60 -8.11 -1.02 12.54
CA ILE A 60 -7.84 -2.14 13.44
C ILE A 60 -8.63 -1.92 14.73
N LYS A 61 -9.53 -2.86 15.04
CA LYS A 61 -10.30 -2.88 16.30
C LYS A 61 -10.18 -4.27 16.93
N GLY A 62 -9.34 -4.40 17.96
CA GLY A 62 -8.99 -5.72 18.49
C GLY A 62 -8.38 -6.60 17.40
N ASN A 63 -8.99 -7.76 17.14
CA ASN A 63 -8.55 -8.69 16.09
C ASN A 63 -9.17 -8.41 14.71
N GLU A 64 -10.06 -7.42 14.60
CA GLU A 64 -10.69 -7.06 13.34
C GLU A 64 -9.79 -6.07 12.57
N ILE A 65 -9.33 -6.47 11.39
CA ILE A 65 -8.54 -5.62 10.48
C ILE A 65 -9.35 -5.44 9.19
N LYS A 66 -9.68 -4.19 8.86
CA LYS A 66 -10.43 -3.85 7.64
C LYS A 66 -9.73 -2.75 6.85
N PRO A 67 -9.47 -2.93 5.54
CA PRO A 67 -9.13 -1.80 4.69
C PRO A 67 -10.38 -0.90 4.59
N ILE A 68 -10.21 0.38 4.88
CA ILE A 68 -11.29 1.37 4.82
C ILE A 68 -11.09 2.42 3.73
N GLN A 69 -9.85 2.55 3.24
CA GLN A 69 -9.51 3.44 2.15
C GLN A 69 -8.37 2.86 1.32
N TYR A 70 -8.45 3.08 0.02
CA TYR A 70 -7.43 2.72 -0.95
C TYR A 70 -7.21 3.88 -1.89
N LYS A 71 -5.95 4.19 -2.18
CA LYS A 71 -5.56 5.19 -3.17
C LYS A 71 -4.38 4.65 -3.97
N HIS A 72 -4.53 4.68 -5.28
CA HIS A 72 -3.47 4.40 -6.23
C HIS A 72 -2.84 5.73 -6.72
N ARG A 73 -1.52 5.73 -6.90
CA ARG A 73 -0.74 6.79 -7.55
C ARG A 73 0.21 6.16 -8.56
N ASN A 74 0.23 6.67 -9.79
CA ASN A 74 1.28 6.35 -10.74
C ASN A 74 2.59 7.01 -10.29
N ILE A 75 3.68 6.24 -10.25
CA ILE A 75 5.01 6.77 -9.96
C ILE A 75 5.59 7.35 -11.27
N PRO A 76 5.88 8.67 -11.34
CA PRO A 76 6.50 9.27 -12.52
C PRO A 76 7.90 8.72 -12.78
N GLU A 77 8.33 8.71 -14.04
CA GLU A 77 9.63 8.19 -14.45
C GLU A 77 10.80 8.88 -13.72
N GLU A 78 10.69 10.18 -13.46
CA GLU A 78 11.67 10.98 -12.72
C GLU A 78 11.82 10.57 -11.24
N GLU A 79 10.79 9.95 -10.66
CA GLU A 79 10.83 9.40 -9.30
C GLU A 79 11.42 7.99 -9.28
N LEU A 80 11.33 7.23 -10.38
CA LEU A 80 11.86 5.87 -10.48
C LEU A 80 13.37 5.81 -10.23
N GLU A 81 14.14 6.76 -10.76
CA GLU A 81 15.59 6.82 -10.56
C GLU A 81 15.99 7.00 -9.09
N LYS A 82 15.09 7.56 -8.28
CA LYS A 82 15.30 7.80 -6.83
C LYS A 82 14.89 6.60 -6.00
N LEU A 83 14.10 5.69 -6.56
CA LEU A 83 13.76 4.43 -5.92
C LEU A 83 15.01 3.54 -5.96
N LYS A 84 15.67 3.41 -4.81
CA LYS A 84 16.72 2.41 -4.64
C LYS A 84 16.08 1.02 -4.72
N LEU A 85 15.95 0.50 -5.94
CA LEU A 85 15.67 -0.91 -6.19
C LEU A 85 16.84 -1.69 -5.59
N ARG A 86 16.58 -2.38 -4.48
CA ARG A 86 17.58 -3.17 -3.76
C ARG A 86 17.75 -4.54 -4.38
#